data_AF-A0A958BHZ3-F1
#
_entry.id   AF-A0A958BHZ3-F1
#
_cell.length_a   1.000
_cell.length_b   1.000
_cell.length_c   1.000
_cell.angle_alpha   90.00
_cell.angle_beta   90.00
_cell.angle_gamma   90.00
#
_symmetry.space_group_name_H-M   'P 1'
#
loop_
_entity.id
_entity.type
_entity.pdbx_description
1 polymer ?
#
loop_
_entity_poly.entity_id
_entity_poly.type
_entity_poly.pdbx_seq_one_letter_code
_entity_poly.pdbx_strand_id
1 'polypeptide(L)' 'MAESPRAVACRHVYRKFKAMEGVKPSVQAAGPNRVFTFRRSDATSPGGPSISQIVRVTVDPEGRILRVVASR' A
#
# COMPACT_ATOMS: atom_id res chain seq x y z
N MET A 1 -5.69 -22.86 -2.14
CA MET A 1 -6.45 -21.63 -2.43
C MET A 1 -5.44 -20.52 -2.67
N ALA A 2 -5.40 -19.93 -3.86
CA ALA A 2 -4.52 -18.80 -4.12
C ALA A 2 -4.93 -17.63 -3.23
N GLU A 3 -3.96 -17.03 -2.54
CA GLU A 3 -4.22 -15.87 -1.69
C GLU A 3 -4.60 -14.67 -2.56
N SER A 4 -5.65 -13.93 -2.18
CA SER A 4 -6.10 -12.80 -2.99
C SER A 4 -4.97 -11.74 -3.14
N PRO A 5 -4.80 -11.10 -4.31
CA PRO A 5 -3.78 -10.07 -4.51
C PRO A 5 -3.83 -8.94 -3.48
N ARG A 6 -5.03 -8.65 -2.95
CA ARG A 6 -5.24 -7.67 -1.87
C ARG A 6 -4.64 -8.13 -0.56
N ALA A 7 -4.85 -9.38 -0.16
CA ALA A 7 -4.29 -9.93 1.07
C ALA A 7 -2.75 -9.95 1.01
N VAL A 8 -2.18 -10.33 -0.13
CA VAL A 8 -0.73 -10.27 -0.37
C VAL A 8 -0.21 -8.84 -0.21
N ALA A 9 -0.84 -7.85 -0.86
CA ALA A 9 -0.44 -6.46 -0.77
C ALA A 9 -0.51 -5.92 0.67
N CYS A 10 -1.63 -6.13 1.37
CA CYS A 10 -1.80 -5.70 2.75
C CYS A 10 -0.77 -6.33 3.68
N ARG A 11 -0.57 -7.66 3.61
CA ARG A 11 0.42 -8.35 4.45
C ARG A 11 1.83 -7.81 4.21
N HIS A 12 2.21 -7.61 2.95
CA HIS A 12 3.53 -7.08 2.62
C HIS A 12 3.73 -5.67 3.17
N VAL A 13 2.74 -4.78 2.95
CA VAL A 13 2.83 -3.39 3.40
C VAL A 13 2.84 -3.29 4.92
N TYR A 14 1.95 -3.98 5.64
CA TYR A 14 1.90 -3.88 7.10
C TYR A 14 3.12 -4.49 7.78
N ARG A 15 3.77 -5.47 7.15
CA ARG A 15 5.02 -6.06 7.66
C ARG A 15 6.22 -5.12 7.47
N LYS A 16 6.30 -4.43 6.33
CA LYS A 16 7.47 -3.59 5.97
C LYS A 16 7.32 -2.12 6.38
N PHE A 17 6.11 -1.60 6.39
CA PHE A 17 5.76 -0.22 6.72
C PHE A 17 4.77 -0.25 7.88
N LYS A 18 5.28 -0.33 9.11
CA LYS A 18 4.43 -0.44 10.31
C LYS A 18 3.47 0.74 10.48
N ALA A 19 3.87 1.94 10.06
CA ALA A 19 2.98 3.10 10.00
C ALA A 19 1.77 2.90 9.06
N MET A 20 1.81 1.97 8.11
CA MET A 20 0.67 1.69 7.23
C MET A 20 -0.28 0.62 7.78
N GLU A 21 -0.01 0.05 8.97
CA GLU A 21 -0.86 -0.99 9.55
C GLU A 21 -2.30 -0.50 9.73
N GLY A 22 -3.26 -1.27 9.21
CA GLY A 22 -4.68 -0.91 9.22
C GLY A 22 -5.13 0.06 8.11
N VAL A 23 -4.21 0.66 7.34
CA VAL A 23 -4.54 1.56 6.23
C VAL A 23 -5.14 0.77 5.06
N LYS A 24 -6.39 1.09 4.70
CA LYS A 24 -7.06 0.45 3.55
C LYS A 24 -6.49 1.01 2.23
N PRO A 25 -5.96 0.17 1.32
CA PRO A 25 -5.46 0.66 0.05
C PRO A 25 -6.59 0.99 -0.92
N SER A 26 -6.39 2.02 -1.75
CA SER A 26 -7.15 2.17 -2.99
C SER A 26 -6.60 1.22 -4.05
N VAL A 27 -7.48 0.57 -4.81
CA VAL A 27 -7.11 -0.41 -5.84
C VAL A 27 -7.31 0.20 -7.22
N GLN A 28 -6.32 0.06 -8.09
CA GLN A 28 -6.40 0.43 -9.50
C GLN A 28 -5.97 -0.76 -10.36
N ALA A 29 -6.64 -0.96 -11.50
CA ALA A 29 -6.20 -1.92 -12.51
C ALA A 29 -5.03 -1.34 -13.31
N ALA A 30 -4.06 -2.19 -13.65
CA ALA A 30 -2.91 -1.87 -14.49
C ALA A 30 -2.65 -3.03 -15.45
N GLY A 31 -3.44 -3.09 -16.53
CA GLY A 31 -3.49 -4.24 -17.42
C GLY A 31 -3.95 -5.50 -16.66
N PRO A 32 -3.21 -6.62 -16.71
CA PRO A 32 -3.54 -7.81 -15.91
C PRO A 32 -3.28 -7.62 -14.41
N ASN A 33 -2.51 -6.60 -14.04
CA ASN A 33 -2.05 -6.41 -12.66
C ASN A 33 -2.98 -5.49 -11.87
N ARG A 34 -2.82 -5.48 -10.55
CA ARG A 34 -3.48 -4.54 -9.64
C ARG A 34 -2.46 -3.72 -8.89
N VAL A 35 -2.70 -2.41 -8.80
CA VAL A 35 -1.91 -1.47 -8.01
C VAL A 35 -2.69 -1.10 -6.76
N PHE A 36 -2.12 -1.40 -5.59
CA PHE A 36 -2.64 -1.07 -4.27
C PHE A 36 -1.90 0.14 -3.75
N THR A 37 -2.59 1.26 -3.57
CA THR A 37 -2.02 2.51 -3.03
C THR A 37 -2.51 2.74 -1.61
N PHE A 38 -1.59 2.71 -0.66
CA PHE A 38 -1.78 3.04 0.75
C PHE A 38 -1.38 4.50 0.93
N ARG A 39 -2.24 5.30 1.54
CA ARG A 39 -1.96 6.70 1.87
C ARG A 39 -2.24 6.91 3.34
N ARG A 40 -1.29 7.53 4.03
CA ARG A 40 -1.44 7.96 5.41
C ARG A 40 -0.89 9.38 5.52
N SER A 41 -1.65 10.25 6.18
CA SER A 41 -1.21 11.60 6.51
C SER A 41 -1.31 11.76 8.01
N ASP A 42 -0.19 12.06 8.66
CA ASP A 42 -0.15 12.35 10.10
C ASP A 42 0.26 13.81 10.31
N ALA A 43 -0.51 14.53 11.12
CA ALA A 43 -0.09 15.84 11.60
C ALA A 43 1.03 15.66 12.63
N THR A 44 2.14 16.39 12.45
CA THR A 44 3.26 16.33 13.41
C THR A 44 2.96 17.06 14.71
N SER A 45 2.02 18.01 14.67
CA SER A 45 1.52 18.79 15.80
C SER A 45 0.18 19.44 15.46
N PRO A 46 -0.63 19.88 16.45
CA PRO A 46 -1.88 20.61 16.19
C PRO A 46 -1.61 21.89 15.39
N GLY A 47 -2.09 21.94 14.15
CA GLY A 47 -1.85 23.06 13.22
C GLY A 47 -0.48 23.07 12.54
N GLY A 48 0.37 22.06 12.78
CA GLY A 48 1.70 21.94 12.18
C GLY A 48 1.72 21.21 10.84
N PRO A 49 2.91 21.07 10.22
CA PRO A 49 3.07 20.36 8.95
C PRO A 49 2.59 18.91 9.02
N SER A 50 1.89 18.46 7.98
CA SER A 50 1.50 17.05 7.82
C SER A 50 2.57 16.28 7.06
N ILE A 51 2.96 15.11 7.57
CA ILE A 51 3.79 14.17 6.82
C ILE A 51 2.84 13.23 6.07
N SER A 52 2.97 13.17 4.74
CA SER A 52 2.17 12.30 3.89
C SER A 52 3.03 11.16 3.38
N GLN A 53 2.72 9.95 3.82
CA GLN A 53 3.38 8.75 3.33
C GLN A 53 2.46 8.03 2.34
N ILE A 54 3.02 7.62 1.21
CA ILE A 54 2.33 6.84 0.17
C ILE A 54 3.14 5.59 -0.13
N VAL A 55 2.50 4.43 -0.10
CA VAL A 55 3.08 3.15 -0.54
C VAL A 55 2.22 2.58 -1.65
N ARG A 56 2.82 2.28 -2.80
CA ARG A 56 2.18 1.62 -3.94
C ARG A 56 2.76 0.24 -4.12
N VAL A 57 1.90 -0.76 -4.25
CA VAL A 57 2.29 -2.15 -4.50
C VAL A 57 1.59 -2.65 -5.75
N THR A 58 2.36 -3.09 -6.73
CA THR A 58 1.82 -3.76 -7.93
C THR A 58 1.88 -5.27 -7.71
N VAL A 59 0.74 -5.94 -7.90
CA VAL A 59 0.59 -7.40 -7.75
C VAL A 59 -0.01 -7.96 -9.03
N ASP A 60 0.51 -9.10 -9.47
CA ASP A 60 -0.04 -9.84 -10.63
C ASP A 60 -1.28 -10.68 -10.25
N PRO A 61 -1.98 -11.28 -11.24
CA PRO A 61 -3.10 -12.19 -10.97
C PRO A 61 -2.74 -13.43 -10.14
N GLU A 62 -1.48 -13.88 -10.20
CA GLU A 62 -0.98 -15.04 -9.45
C GLU A 62 -0.66 -14.70 -7.98
N GLY A 63 -0.76 -13.42 -7.59
CA GLY A 63 -0.46 -12.96 -6.25
C GLY A 63 1.02 -12.69 -5.99
N ARG A 64 1.85 -12.53 -7.03
CA ARG A 64 3.26 -12.13 -6.90
C ARG A 64 3.37 -10.61 -6.89
N ILE A 65 4.21 -10.09 -6.00
CA ILE A 65 4.51 -8.65 -5.93
C ILE A 65 5.53 -8.33 -7.00
N LEU A 66 5.12 -7.52 -7.99
CA LEU A 66 5.98 -7.11 -9.10
C LEU A 66 6.79 -5.85 -8.77
N ARG A 67 6.19 -4.93 -8.01
CA ARG A 67 6.83 -3.64 -7.71
C ARG A 67 6.31 -3.04 -6.41
N VAL A 68 7.20 -2.37 -5.68
CA VAL A 68 6.87 -1.54 -4.52
C VAL A 68 7.49 -0.16 -4.71
N VAL A 69 6.69 0.89 -4.55
CA VAL A 69 7.14 2.28 -4.58
C VAL A 69 6.67 2.95 -3.29
N ALA A 70 7.58 3.60 -2.57
CA ALA A 70 7.24 4.34 -1.35
C ALA A 70 7.74 5.78 -1.48
N SER A 71 6.91 6.73 -1.05
CA SER A 71 7.24 8.16 -0.95
C SER A 71 6.80 8.71 0.40
N ARG A 72 7.52 9.72 0.89
CA ARG A 72 7.26 10.45 2.14
C ARG A 72 7.39 11.94 1.89
#